data_AF-I9RXP6-F1
#
_entry.id   AF-I9RXP6-F1
#
_cell.length_a   1.000
_cell.length_b   1.000
_cell.length_c   1.000
_cell.angle_alpha   90.00
_cell.angle_beta   90.00
_cell.angle_gamma   90.00
#
_symmetry.space_group_name_H-M   'P 1'
#
loop_
_entity.id
_entity.type
_entity.pdbx_description
1 polymer ?
#
loop_
_entity_poly.entity_id
_entity_poly.type
_entity_poly.pdbx_seq_one_letter_code
_entity_poly.pdbx_strand_id
1 'polypeptide(L)'
;MKKITFIILGSLAFLSCGETVYRENNYMFQLPQKDVFVKTSKRPGGRFVIFFAQDSLSLNNSKDSIELRTIDYIQIIVNTSDIYARTSYSTIQSVGCSKYNIEIVPDNFFINHFFENNKRKPPYTFINIDTKEYNIIVNEQIIKRGNIYGE
;
A
#
# COMPACT_ATOMS: atom_id res chain seq x y z
N MET A 1 56.95 35.18 21.85
CA MET A 1 56.74 34.27 20.70
C MET A 1 55.76 33.18 21.13
N LYS A 2 54.64 33.05 20.39
CA LYS A 2 53.83 31.86 20.01
C LYS A 2 53.68 30.73 21.06
N LYS A 3 52.49 30.15 21.37
CA LYS A 3 51.41 29.63 20.50
C LYS A 3 50.12 29.53 21.35
N ILE A 4 49.02 30.19 20.99
CA ILE A 4 47.91 29.69 20.13
C ILE A 4 47.20 28.46 20.72
N THR A 5 46.14 28.77 21.47
CA THR A 5 44.80 28.16 21.57
C THR A 5 44.62 26.77 20.95
N PHE A 6 44.34 25.77 21.80
CA PHE A 6 43.85 24.47 21.37
C PHE A 6 42.41 24.59 20.86
N ILE A 7 42.24 24.33 19.57
CA ILE A 7 40.96 24.28 18.85
C ILE A 7 40.23 22.99 19.27
N ILE A 8 39.19 23.12 20.09
CA ILE A 8 38.15 22.09 20.23
C ILE A 8 37.01 22.50 19.30
N LEU A 9 37.16 22.26 18.01
CA LEU A 9 36.12 22.56 17.01
C LEU A 9 36.11 21.54 15.86
N GLY A 10 36.40 20.27 16.15
CA GLY A 10 36.58 19.23 15.12
C GLY A 10 35.82 17.92 15.32
N SER A 11 34.98 17.79 16.36
CA SER A 11 34.34 16.50 16.68
C SER A 11 32.80 16.52 16.76
N LEU A 12 32.15 17.64 16.41
CA LEU A 12 30.69 17.71 16.30
C LEU A 12 30.16 17.41 14.88
N ALA A 13 31.02 17.27 13.88
CA ALA A 13 30.62 17.01 12.49
C ALA A 13 30.28 15.54 12.18
N PHE A 14 30.50 14.60 13.10
CA PHE A 14 30.20 13.16 12.89
C PHE A 14 28.87 12.70 13.47
N LEU A 15 28.07 13.62 14.03
CA LEU A 15 26.67 13.37 14.40
C LEU A 15 25.69 13.82 13.31
N SER A 16 26.12 13.99 12.05
CA SER A 16 25.16 13.85 10.96
C SER A 16 24.83 12.36 10.85
N CYS A 17 23.98 11.91 11.77
CA CYS A 17 23.08 10.79 11.52
C CYS A 17 22.45 11.15 10.18
N GLY A 18 22.91 10.52 9.10
CA GLY A 18 22.23 10.64 7.83
C GLY A 18 20.85 10.10 8.10
N GLU A 19 19.87 10.99 8.30
CA GLU A 19 18.49 10.62 8.15
C GLU A 19 18.43 10.05 6.74
N THR A 20 18.44 8.73 6.63
CA THR A 20 17.92 8.07 5.44
C THR A 20 16.49 8.57 5.40
N VAL A 21 16.26 9.63 4.62
CA VAL A 21 14.94 10.19 4.35
C VAL A 21 14.18 9.03 3.74
N TYR A 22 13.45 8.30 4.59
CA TYR A 22 12.73 7.11 4.20
C TYR A 22 11.53 7.63 3.42
N ARG A 23 11.77 7.85 2.13
CA ARG A 23 10.83 8.48 1.22
C ARG A 23 9.63 7.55 1.10
N GLU A 24 8.43 8.08 1.30
CA GLU A 24 7.22 7.33 1.04
C GLU A 24 7.27 6.78 -0.39
N ASN A 25 7.16 5.46 -0.52
CA ASN A 25 7.15 4.84 -1.83
C ASN A 25 5.71 4.65 -2.27
N ASN A 26 5.29 5.49 -3.20
CA ASN A 26 3.92 5.57 -3.67
C ASN A 26 3.82 5.03 -5.09
N TYR A 27 2.79 4.24 -5.34
CA TYR A 27 2.47 3.78 -6.68
C TYR A 27 0.98 3.99 -6.93
N MET A 28 0.65 4.58 -8.08
CA MET A 28 -0.71 4.95 -8.44
C MET A 28 -1.07 4.33 -9.78
N PHE A 29 -2.27 3.78 -9.86
CA PHE A 29 -2.78 3.14 -11.07
C PHE A 29 -4.30 3.23 -11.12
N GLN A 30 -4.86 3.10 -12.33
CA GLN A 30 -6.29 2.95 -12.53
C GLN A 30 -6.64 1.47 -12.65
N LEU A 31 -7.78 1.05 -12.09
CA LEU A 31 -8.27 -0.30 -12.27
C LEU A 31 -8.77 -0.52 -13.70
N PRO A 32 -8.44 -1.66 -14.34
CA PRO A 32 -8.91 -1.95 -15.69
C PRO A 32 -10.44 -1.91 -15.77
N GLN A 33 -10.96 -1.21 -16.78
CA GLN A 33 -12.39 -1.12 -17.09
C GLN A 33 -13.24 -0.55 -15.93
N LYS A 34 -12.65 0.26 -15.04
CA LYS A 34 -13.33 0.87 -13.90
C LYS A 34 -12.86 2.31 -13.68
N ASP A 35 -13.78 3.17 -13.27
CA ASP A 35 -13.49 4.53 -12.83
C ASP A 35 -13.06 4.55 -11.35
N VAL A 36 -12.07 3.72 -11.04
CA VAL A 36 -11.48 3.60 -9.71
C VAL A 36 -9.98 3.69 -9.85
N PHE A 37 -9.40 4.69 -9.21
CA PHE A 37 -7.97 4.87 -9.03
C PHE A 37 -7.55 4.31 -7.68
N VAL A 38 -6.36 3.74 -7.65
CA VAL A 38 -5.74 3.19 -6.46
C VAL A 38 -4.38 3.84 -6.28
N LYS A 39 -4.07 4.23 -5.04
CA LYS A 39 -2.71 4.59 -4.62
C LYS A 39 -2.30 3.67 -3.49
N THR A 40 -1.18 2.99 -3.66
CA THR A 40 -0.50 2.29 -2.59
C THR A 40 0.62 3.15 -2.04
N SER A 41 0.89 3.05 -0.75
CA SER A 41 1.89 3.84 -0.05
C SER A 41 2.59 2.97 0.98
N LYS A 42 3.88 2.69 0.75
CA LYS A 42 4.75 2.07 1.74
C LYS A 42 5.40 3.18 2.57
N ARG A 43 5.10 3.20 3.87
CA ARG A 43 5.39 4.31 4.78
C ARG A 43 6.37 3.91 5.88
N PRO A 44 7.09 4.88 6.46
CA PRO A 44 7.89 4.66 7.65
C PRO A 44 7.09 4.04 8.80
N GLY A 45 7.76 3.21 9.60
CA GLY A 45 7.15 2.47 10.71
C GLY A 45 6.50 1.14 10.30
N GLY A 46 6.82 0.61 9.12
CA GLY A 46 6.32 -0.70 8.66
C GLY A 46 4.84 -0.68 8.29
N ARG A 47 4.34 0.46 7.82
CA ARG A 47 2.94 0.67 7.45
C ARG A 47 2.76 0.66 5.94
N PHE A 48 1.70 0.02 5.49
CA PHE A 48 1.30 -0.01 4.09
C PHE A 48 -0.14 0.47 4.01
N VAL A 49 -0.42 1.44 3.14
CA VAL A 49 -1.75 2.01 3.00
C VAL A 49 -2.19 1.96 1.54
N ILE A 50 -3.43 1.55 1.33
CA ILE A 50 -4.08 1.44 0.02
C ILE A 50 -5.23 2.43 0.03
N PHE A 51 -5.21 3.41 -0.86
CA PHE A 51 -6.25 4.42 -1.03
C PHE A 51 -7.04 4.17 -2.30
N PHE A 52 -8.34 4.42 -2.25
CA PHE A 52 -9.25 4.31 -3.37
C PHE A 52 -9.90 5.66 -3.64
N ALA A 53 -10.08 6.01 -4.91
CA ALA A 53 -10.83 7.21 -5.30
C ALA A 53 -11.37 7.09 -6.72
N GLN A 54 -12.35 7.92 -7.07
CA GLN A 54 -12.93 7.93 -8.42
C GLN A 54 -12.03 8.64 -9.45
N ASP A 55 -11.15 9.52 -8.98
CA ASP A 55 -10.21 10.28 -9.80
C ASP A 55 -8.81 10.28 -9.15
N SER A 56 -7.77 10.53 -9.95
CA SER A 56 -6.39 10.49 -9.47
C SER A 56 -6.02 11.65 -8.54
N LEU A 57 -6.69 12.80 -8.64
CA LEU A 57 -6.38 14.00 -7.86
C LEU A 57 -6.88 13.86 -6.41
N SER A 58 -7.98 13.15 -6.21
CA SER A 58 -8.56 12.93 -4.89
C SER A 58 -7.85 11.85 -4.06
N LEU A 59 -6.98 11.01 -4.66
CA LEU A 59 -6.23 9.97 -3.95
C LEU A 59 -5.32 10.47 -2.82
N ASN A 60 -4.85 11.72 -2.89
CA ASN A 60 -4.01 12.28 -1.83
C ASN A 60 -4.76 12.62 -0.55
N ASN A 61 -6.07 12.86 -0.65
CA ASN A 61 -6.94 13.21 0.47
C ASN A 61 -8.04 12.17 0.69
N SER A 62 -7.97 11.02 0.02
CA SER A 62 -9.00 9.99 0.14
C SER A 62 -9.02 9.43 1.56
N LYS A 63 -10.24 9.29 2.08
CA LYS A 63 -10.54 8.61 3.34
C LYS A 63 -10.91 7.14 3.11
N ASP A 64 -11.17 6.74 1.87
CA ASP A 64 -11.44 5.36 1.50
C ASP A 64 -10.11 4.61 1.43
N SER A 65 -9.77 3.89 2.49
CA SER A 65 -8.44 3.29 2.63
C SER A 65 -8.41 2.02 3.45
N ILE A 66 -7.40 1.19 3.20
CA ILE A 66 -7.05 0.03 4.01
C ILE A 66 -5.59 0.17 4.44
N GLU A 67 -5.34 0.06 5.74
CA GLU A 67 -3.99 0.06 6.33
C GLU A 67 -3.65 -1.33 6.89
N LEU A 68 -2.44 -1.79 6.60
CA LEU A 68 -1.88 -3.06 7.04
C LEU A 68 -0.36 -2.94 7.23
N ARG A 69 0.29 -3.97 7.77
CA ARG A 69 1.74 -3.97 7.95
C ARG A 69 2.47 -4.30 6.66
N THR A 70 3.68 -3.78 6.46
CA THR A 70 4.54 -4.07 5.29
C THR A 70 5.12 -5.49 5.27
N ILE A 71 4.62 -6.40 6.09
CA ILE A 71 5.00 -7.83 6.09
C ILE A 71 3.83 -8.73 5.68
N ASP A 72 2.66 -8.12 5.48
CA ASP A 72 1.42 -8.80 5.19
C ASP A 72 1.21 -8.95 3.68
N TYR A 73 0.22 -9.75 3.33
CA TYR A 73 -0.26 -9.93 1.98
C TYR A 73 -1.76 -9.66 1.94
N ILE A 74 -2.24 -8.97 0.91
CA ILE A 74 -3.67 -8.67 0.82
C ILE A 74 -4.22 -8.98 -0.56
N GLN A 75 -5.38 -9.62 -0.55
CA GLN A 75 -6.22 -9.83 -1.72
C GLN A 75 -7.47 -8.99 -1.60
N ILE A 76 -7.78 -8.28 -2.66
CA ILE A 76 -8.88 -7.32 -2.72
C ILE A 76 -9.71 -7.60 -3.96
N ILE A 77 -11.02 -7.66 -3.80
CA ILE A 77 -11.98 -7.62 -4.89
C ILE A 77 -12.61 -6.23 -4.93
N VAL A 78 -12.61 -5.62 -6.10
CA VAL A 78 -13.24 -4.32 -6.35
C VAL A 78 -14.31 -4.48 -7.41
N ASN A 79 -15.54 -4.06 -7.11
CA ASN A 79 -16.62 -4.01 -8.09
C ASN A 79 -16.79 -2.61 -8.69
N THR A 80 -17.69 -1.80 -8.16
CA THR A 80 -17.90 -0.39 -8.54
C THR A 80 -17.68 0.48 -7.31
N SER A 81 -18.57 0.37 -6.32
CA SER A 81 -18.47 1.06 -5.03
C SER A 81 -18.09 0.13 -3.88
N ASP A 82 -18.14 -1.19 -4.11
CA ASP A 82 -17.81 -2.19 -3.09
C ASP A 82 -16.39 -2.72 -3.25
N ILE A 83 -15.69 -2.78 -2.12
CA ILE A 83 -14.32 -3.23 -1.97
C ILE A 83 -14.30 -4.28 -0.87
N TYR A 84 -13.85 -5.50 -1.20
CA TYR A 84 -13.78 -6.60 -0.27
C TYR A 84 -12.31 -7.00 -0.09
N ALA A 85 -11.81 -6.96 1.14
CA ALA A 85 -10.47 -7.41 1.48
C ALA A 85 -10.50 -8.72 2.26
N ARG A 86 -9.68 -9.69 1.83
CA ARG A 86 -9.60 -11.02 2.44
C ARG A 86 -8.79 -10.98 3.73
N THR A 87 -9.36 -11.48 4.83
CA THR A 87 -8.74 -11.44 6.17
C THR A 87 -7.49 -12.31 6.32
N SER A 88 -7.39 -13.43 5.61
CA SER A 88 -6.54 -14.56 6.03
C SER A 88 -5.03 -14.34 5.89
N TYR A 89 -4.63 -13.26 5.25
CA TYR A 89 -3.23 -13.02 4.91
C TYR A 89 -2.71 -11.66 5.40
N SER A 90 -3.58 -10.83 5.99
CA SER A 90 -3.20 -9.51 6.47
C SER A 90 -3.79 -9.20 7.82
N THR A 91 -2.99 -8.54 8.66
CA THR A 91 -3.48 -7.91 9.88
C THR A 91 -3.89 -6.49 9.53
N ILE A 92 -5.16 -6.32 9.15
CA ILE A 92 -5.74 -5.01 8.87
C ILE A 92 -5.69 -4.16 10.14
N GLN A 93 -4.97 -3.04 10.08
CA GLN A 93 -4.78 -2.12 11.21
C GLN A 93 -5.90 -1.09 11.27
N SER A 94 -6.33 -0.57 10.11
CA SER A 94 -7.42 0.39 10.02
C SER A 94 -8.11 0.29 8.66
N VAL A 95 -9.39 0.67 8.65
CA VAL A 95 -10.19 0.85 7.45
C VAL A 95 -10.84 2.22 7.53
N GLY A 96 -10.64 3.03 6.51
CA GLY A 96 -11.35 4.28 6.33
C GLY A 96 -12.43 4.11 5.26
N CYS A 97 -13.64 4.58 5.54
CA CYS A 97 -14.76 4.54 4.61
C CYS A 97 -15.38 5.93 4.47
N SER A 98 -15.62 6.37 3.24
CA SER A 98 -16.29 7.62 2.93
C SER A 98 -17.21 7.50 1.71
N LYS A 99 -16.70 7.06 0.56
CA LYS A 99 -17.47 6.89 -0.69
C LYS A 99 -17.62 5.42 -1.10
N TYR A 100 -16.65 4.59 -0.75
CA TYR A 100 -16.68 3.16 -1.04
C TYR A 100 -17.15 2.39 0.18
N ASN A 101 -17.89 1.30 -0.05
CA ASN A 101 -18.15 0.31 0.98
C ASN A 101 -16.95 -0.63 1.05
N ILE A 102 -16.21 -0.60 2.16
CA ILE A 102 -15.04 -1.45 2.37
C ILE A 102 -15.34 -2.48 3.43
N GLU A 103 -15.38 -3.75 3.02
CA GLU A 103 -15.66 -4.88 3.88
C GLU A 103 -14.46 -5.79 4.01
N ILE A 104 -14.15 -6.15 5.26
CA ILE A 104 -13.13 -7.15 5.58
C ILE A 104 -13.85 -8.49 5.74
N VAL A 105 -13.60 -9.43 4.83
CA VAL A 105 -14.38 -10.67 4.72
C VAL A 105 -13.53 -11.92 4.98
N PRO A 106 -14.13 -12.96 5.59
CA PRO A 106 -13.42 -14.20 5.89
C PRO A 106 -13.08 -14.99 4.62
N ASP A 107 -12.08 -15.86 4.74
CA ASP A 107 -11.52 -16.69 3.67
C ASP A 107 -12.57 -17.38 2.80
N ASN A 108 -13.45 -18.14 3.47
CA ASN A 108 -14.45 -18.97 2.82
C ASN A 108 -15.46 -18.13 2.06
N PHE A 109 -15.85 -16.97 2.61
CA PHE A 109 -16.74 -16.05 1.92
C PHE A 109 -16.06 -15.53 0.65
N PHE A 110 -14.81 -15.05 0.76
CA PHE A 110 -14.09 -14.47 -0.36
C PHE A 110 -13.94 -15.45 -1.53
N ILE A 111 -13.50 -16.68 -1.26
CA ILE A 111 -13.32 -17.70 -2.30
C ILE A 111 -14.66 -18.06 -2.93
N ASN A 112 -15.65 -18.44 -2.12
CA ASN A 112 -16.92 -18.97 -2.64
C ASN A 112 -17.76 -17.90 -3.35
N HIS A 113 -17.67 -16.65 -2.88
CA HIS A 113 -18.46 -15.56 -3.45
C HIS A 113 -17.85 -15.07 -4.77
N PHE A 114 -16.54 -14.83 -4.82
CA PHE A 114 -15.89 -14.16 -5.95
C PHE A 114 -15.26 -15.10 -6.98
N PHE A 115 -15.11 -16.39 -6.68
CA PHE A 115 -14.48 -17.37 -7.56
C PHE A 115 -15.37 -18.59 -7.80
N GLU A 116 -15.19 -19.21 -8.97
CA GLU A 116 -15.81 -20.46 -9.38
C GLU A 116 -14.79 -21.25 -10.20
N ASN A 117 -14.49 -22.50 -9.82
CA ASN A 117 -13.45 -23.32 -10.47
C ASN A 117 -12.10 -22.61 -10.61
N ASN A 118 -11.67 -21.92 -9.54
CA ASN A 118 -10.47 -21.06 -9.49
C ASN A 118 -10.47 -19.89 -10.48
N LYS A 119 -11.56 -19.65 -11.20
CA LYS A 119 -11.73 -18.48 -12.06
C LYS A 119 -12.54 -17.44 -11.32
N ARG A 120 -12.06 -16.21 -11.35
CA ARG A 120 -12.79 -15.08 -10.80
C ARG A 120 -14.06 -14.84 -11.61
N LYS A 121 -15.19 -14.64 -10.93
CA LYS A 121 -16.46 -14.27 -11.56
C LYS A 121 -16.39 -12.82 -12.10
N PRO A 122 -16.96 -12.51 -13.28
CA PRO A 122 -17.18 -11.12 -13.68
C PRO A 122 -18.26 -10.46 -12.79
N PRO A 123 -18.31 -9.13 -12.64
CA PRO A 123 -17.46 -8.08 -13.23
C PRO A 123 -16.36 -7.56 -12.27
N TYR A 124 -15.92 -8.40 -11.34
CA TYR A 124 -14.97 -8.03 -10.30
C TYR A 124 -13.57 -7.74 -10.85
N THR A 125 -12.86 -6.76 -10.29
CA THR A 125 -11.40 -6.56 -10.44
C THR A 125 -10.71 -7.17 -9.23
N PHE A 126 -9.61 -7.90 -9.44
CA PHE A 126 -8.87 -8.58 -8.38
C PHE A 126 -7.50 -7.92 -8.27
N ILE A 127 -7.17 -7.50 -7.05
CA ILE A 127 -5.89 -6.91 -6.71
C ILE A 127 -5.23 -7.84 -5.70
N ASN A 128 -3.97 -8.13 -5.94
CA ASN A 128 -3.14 -8.91 -5.06
C ASN A 128 -1.87 -8.11 -4.78
N ILE A 129 -1.56 -7.89 -3.50
CA ILE A 129 -0.43 -7.07 -3.07
C ILE A 129 0.42 -7.85 -2.05
N ASP A 130 1.70 -8.02 -2.38
CA ASP A 130 2.74 -8.34 -1.41
C ASP A 130 3.32 -7.02 -0.88
N THR A 131 3.07 -6.71 0.38
CA THR A 131 3.50 -5.42 0.97
C THR A 131 4.99 -5.41 1.35
N LYS A 132 5.60 -6.59 1.53
CA LYS A 132 7.01 -6.75 1.87
C LYS A 132 7.87 -6.43 0.68
N GLU A 133 7.58 -7.05 -0.46
CA GLU A 133 8.32 -6.83 -1.70
C GLU A 133 7.73 -5.69 -2.54
N TYR A 134 6.59 -5.15 -2.12
CA TYR A 134 5.84 -4.12 -2.85
C TYR A 134 5.48 -4.53 -4.29
N ASN A 135 5.10 -5.79 -4.45
CA ASN A 135 4.61 -6.33 -5.71
C ASN A 135 3.09 -6.16 -5.79
N ILE A 136 2.60 -5.68 -6.93
CA ILE A 136 1.16 -5.47 -7.17
C ILE A 136 0.76 -6.19 -8.45
N ILE A 137 -0.26 -7.03 -8.33
CA ILE A 137 -0.89 -7.77 -9.40
C ILE A 137 -2.35 -7.34 -9.50
N VAL A 138 -2.80 -6.98 -10.70
CA VAL A 138 -4.20 -6.68 -11.00
C VAL A 138 -4.66 -7.58 -12.14
N ASN A 139 -5.73 -8.34 -11.92
CA ASN A 139 -6.29 -9.28 -12.91
C ASN A 139 -5.20 -10.17 -13.54
N GLU A 140 -4.36 -10.78 -12.71
CA GLU A 140 -3.24 -11.66 -13.13
C GLU A 140 -2.08 -10.94 -13.84
N GLN A 141 -2.18 -9.62 -14.09
CA GLN A 141 -1.11 -8.81 -14.65
C GLN A 141 -0.29 -8.15 -13.54
N ILE A 142 1.03 -8.33 -13.58
CA ILE A 142 1.94 -7.63 -12.68
C ILE A 142 2.07 -6.18 -13.17
N ILE A 143 1.63 -5.23 -12.35
CA ILE A 143 1.69 -3.79 -12.68
C ILE A 143 2.81 -3.06 -11.94
N LYS A 144 3.22 -3.57 -10.78
CA LYS A 144 4.42 -3.13 -10.06
C LYS A 144 5.23 -4.33 -9.61
N ARG A 145 6.52 -4.30 -9.93
CA ARG A 145 7.55 -5.09 -9.27
C ARG A 145 8.30 -4.15 -8.33
N GLY A 146 8.45 -4.57 -7.08
CA GLY A 146 9.17 -3.81 -6.09
C GLY A 146 10.34 -4.61 -5.51
N ASN A 147 10.98 -4.01 -4.52
CA ASN A 147 11.88 -4.70 -3.59
C ASN A 147 11.48 -4.41 -2.13
N ILE A 148 12.30 -4.88 -1.17
CA ILE A 148 12.03 -4.66 0.27
C ILE A 148 12.00 -3.17 0.66
N TYR A 149 12.69 -2.30 -0.10
CA TYR A 149 12.68 -0.84 0.05
C TYR A 149 11.52 -0.18 -0.70
N GLY A 150 10.84 -0.95 -1.54
CA GLY A 150 9.68 -0.57 -2.31
C GLY A 150 9.96 0.02 -3.69
N GLU A 151 11.23 0.10 -4.10
CA GLU A 151 11.65 0.63 -5.41
C GLU A 151 11.08 -0.21 -6.55
#